data_AF-A0A3M8PBX8-F1
#
_entry.id   AF-A0A3M8PBX8-F1
#
_cell.length_a   1.000
_cell.length_b   1.000
_cell.length_c   1.000
_cell.angle_alpha   90.00
_cell.angle_beta   90.00
_cell.angle_gamma   90.00
#
_symmetry.space_group_name_H-M   'P 1'
#
loop_
_entity.id
_entity.type
_entity.pdbx_description
1 polymer ?
#
loop_
_entity_poly.entity_id
_entity_poly.type
_entity_poly.pdbx_seq_one_letter_code
_entity_poly.pdbx_strand_id
1 'polypeptide(L)' 'MKNIKWIFVLYSILALLSMAGIGVAVGLRSGLGILSAVLLLCLIMGMGFKKKKEMREAGIL' A
#
# COMPACT_ATOMS: atom_id res chain seq x y z
N MET A 1 -13.18 -12.47 15.05
CA MET A 1 -11.70 -12.35 15.02
C MET A 1 -10.97 -13.64 14.56
N LYS A 2 -11.61 -14.58 13.83
CA LYS A 2 -10.99 -15.86 13.39
C LYS A 2 -10.56 -15.92 11.91
N ASN A 3 -10.75 -14.85 11.13
CA ASN A 3 -10.44 -14.81 9.69
C ASN A 3 -9.70 -13.50 9.31
N ILE A 4 -8.66 -13.15 10.07
CA ILE A 4 -7.81 -12.02 9.67
C ILE A 4 -7.07 -12.45 8.40
N LYS A 5 -7.43 -11.83 7.28
CA LYS A 5 -6.74 -11.99 6.01
C LYS A 5 -5.41 -11.24 6.10
N TRP A 6 -4.37 -11.94 6.55
CA TRP A 6 -3.01 -11.43 6.74
C TRP A 6 -2.44 -10.70 5.51
N ILE A 7 -2.92 -11.04 4.30
CA ILE A 7 -2.56 -10.35 3.07
C ILE A 7 -2.84 -8.84 3.14
N PHE A 8 -3.95 -8.42 3.74
CA PHE A 8 -4.29 -6.99 3.90
C PHE A 8 -3.46 -6.30 4.97
N VAL A 9 -3.06 -7.03 6.01
CA VAL A 9 -2.14 -6.51 7.01
C VAL A 9 -0.80 -6.19 6.36
N LEU A 10 -0.31 -7.09 5.50
CA LEU A 10 0.92 -6.91 4.73
C LEU A 10 0.81 -5.68 3.80
N TYR A 11 -0.29 -5.55 3.05
CA TYR A 11 -0.55 -4.36 2.22
C TYR A 11 -0.62 -3.07 3.04
N SER A 12 -1.17 -3.11 4.26
CA SER A 12 -1.27 -1.94 5.15
C SER A 12 0.10 -1.51 5.67
N ILE A 13 0.97 -2.46 6.04
CA ILE A 13 2.34 -2.20 6.47
C ILE A 13 3.16 -1.63 5.30
N LEU A 14 3.03 -2.21 4.10
CA LEU A 14 3.67 -1.70 2.89
C LEU A 14 3.23 -0.25 2.59
N ALA A 15 1.93 0.04 2.67
CA ALA A 15 1.43 1.39 2.47
C ALA A 15 1.97 2.36 3.52
N LEU A 16 2.04 1.95 4.79
CA LEU A 16 2.62 2.74 5.87
C LEU A 16 4.11 3.05 5.61
N LEU A 17 4.89 2.07 5.16
CA LEU A 17 6.30 2.26 4.81
C LEU A 17 6.45 3.23 3.62
N SER A 18 5.58 3.16 2.61
CA SER A 18 5.59 4.13 1.52
C SER A 18 5.23 5.55 2.00
N MET A 19 4.25 5.70 2.89
CA MET A 19 3.92 7.00 3.48
C MET A 19 5.08 7.58 4.29
N ALA A 20 5.78 6.75 5.07
CA ALA A 20 6.98 7.14 5.78
C ALA A 20 8.11 7.55 4.82
N GLY A 21 8.29 6.80 3.72
CA GLY A 21 9.25 7.11 2.66
C GLY A 21 8.96 8.46 1.98
N ILE A 22 7.69 8.81 1.76
CA ILE A 22 7.31 10.15 1.28
C ILE A 22 7.80 11.22 2.28
N GLY A 23 7.55 11.03 3.58
CA GLY A 23 8.02 11.95 4.62
C GLY A 23 9.53 12.16 4.61
N VAL A 24 10.30 11.07 4.45
CA VAL A 24 11.77 11.13 4.32
C VAL A 24 12.19 11.88 3.05
N ALA A 25 11.55 11.60 1.91
CA ALA A 25 11.85 12.27 0.66
C ALA A 25 11.53 13.77 0.69
N VAL A 26 10.45 14.16 1.39
CA VAL A 26 10.10 15.55 1.66
C VAL A 26 11.17 16.21 2.53
N GLY A 27 11.63 15.54 3.60
CA GLY A 27 12.70 16.03 4.46
C GLY A 27 14.02 16.27 3.72
N LEU A 28 14.34 15.40 2.75
CA LEU A 28 15.49 15.52 1.86
C LEU A 28 15.29 16.56 0.73
N ARG A 29 14.11 17.18 0.62
CA ARG A 29 13.70 18.10 -0.46
C ARG A 29 13.95 17.54 -1.87
N SER A 30 13.82 16.23 -2.03
CA SER A 30 14.04 15.56 -3.31
C SER A 30 12.73 15.36 -4.05
N GLY A 31 12.47 16.18 -5.07
CA GLY A 31 11.26 16.07 -5.91
C GLY A 31 11.10 14.69 -6.57
N LEU A 32 12.21 14.09 -7.03
CA LEU A 32 12.22 12.74 -7.59
C LEU A 32 11.92 11.67 -6.54
N GLY A 33 12.43 11.85 -5.31
CA GLY A 33 12.13 10.94 -4.19
C GLY A 33 10.65 10.96 -3.83
N ILE A 34 10.03 12.15 -3.81
CA ILE A 34 8.61 12.31 -3.53
C ILE A 34 7.77 11.65 -4.63
N LEU A 35 8.07 11.92 -5.90
CA LEU A 35 7.32 11.39 -7.03
C LEU A 35 7.37 9.85 -7.08
N SER A 36 8.55 9.28 -6.87
CA SER A 36 8.74 7.82 -6.83
C SER A 36 8.02 7.17 -5.65
N ALA A 37 8.06 7.77 -4.46
CA ALA A 37 7.37 7.24 -3.28
C ALA A 37 5.84 7.32 -3.40
N VAL A 38 5.29 8.37 -4.01
CA VAL A 38 3.85 8.49 -4.32
C VAL A 38 3.42 7.43 -5.34
N LEU A 39 4.20 7.22 -6.41
CA LEU A 39 3.93 6.15 -7.37
C LEU A 39 3.92 4.77 -6.68
N LEU A 40 4.88 4.53 -5.79
CA LEU A 40 5.01 3.28 -5.07
C LEU A 40 3.80 3.04 -4.14
N LEU A 41 3.32 4.09 -3.47
CA LEU A 41 2.09 4.05 -2.68
C LEU A 41 0.85 3.72 -3.53
N CYS A 42 0.71 4.37 -4.69
CA CYS A 42 -0.39 4.10 -5.63
C CYS A 42 -0.37 2.64 -6.11
N LEU A 43 0.81 2.07 -6.39
CA LEU A 43 0.94 0.67 -6.79
C LEU A 43 0.53 -0.29 -5.66
N ILE A 44 0.98 -0.04 -4.42
CA ILE A 44 0.62 -0.88 -3.27
C ILE A 44 -0.89 -0.84 -3.01
N MET A 45 -1.49 0.36 -3.01
CA MET A 45 -2.94 0.49 -2.82
C MET A 45 -3.71 -0.13 -3.99
N GLY A 46 -3.29 0.10 -5.23
CA GLY A 46 -3.91 -0.49 -6.42
C GLY A 46 -3.90 -2.02 -6.38
N MET A 47 -2.78 -2.64 -6.00
CA MET A 47 -2.69 -4.09 -5.80
C MET A 47 -3.57 -4.57 -4.63
N GLY A 48 -3.59 -3.83 -3.53
CA GLY A 48 -4.46 -4.13 -2.38
C GLY A 48 -5.95 -4.13 -2.76
N PHE A 49 -6.39 -3.13 -3.53
CA PHE A 49 -7.76 -3.07 -4.05
C PHE A 49 -8.06 -4.17 -5.06
N LYS A 50 -7.13 -4.48 -5.96
CA LYS A 50 -7.28 -5.59 -6.91
C LYS A 50 -7.46 -6.92 -6.18
N LYS A 51 -6.65 -7.18 -5.15
CA LYS A 51 -6.79 -8.38 -4.32
C LYS A 51 -8.06 -8.37 -3.47
N LYS A 52 -8.52 -7.20 -3.02
CA LYS A 52 -9.84 -7.07 -2.39
C LYS A 52 -10.98 -7.44 -3.33
N LYS A 53 -10.92 -7.01 -4.59
CA LYS A 53 -11.91 -7.35 -5.60
C LYS A 53 -11.91 -8.85 -5.89
N GLU A 54 -10.75 -9.44 -6.13
CA GLU A 54 -10.59 -10.88 -6.39
C GLU A 54 -11.15 -11.74 -5.25
N MET A 55 -10.88 -11.37 -4.00
CA MET A 55 -11.42 -12.09 -2.83
C MET A 55 -12.94 -11.96 -2.67
N ARG A 56 -13.51 -10.83 -3.08
CA ARG A 56 -14.96 -10.61 -3.07
C ARG A 56 -15.64 -11.40 -4.19
N GLU A 57 -15.02 -11.49 -5.36
CA GLU A 57 -15.50 -12.34 -6.48
C GLU A 57 -15.41 -13.83 -6.13
N ALA A 58 -14.40 -14.24 -5.37
CA ALA A 58 -14.25 -15.60 -4.86
C ALA A 58 -15.15 -15.92 -3.64
N GLY A 59 -15.99 -14.99 -3.18
CA GLY A 59 -16.92 -15.19 -2.05
C GLY A 59 -16.26 -15.36 -0.67
N ILE A 60 -14.97 -15.04 -0.55
CA ILE A 60 -14.17 -15.16 0.69
C ILE A 60 -14.03 -13.82 1.43
N LEU A 61 -14.77 -12.79 0.99
CA LEU A 61 -14.86 -11.44 1.53
C LEU A 61 -16.29 -10.90 1.41
#